data_AF-A0A4S3PTN1-F1
#
_entry.id   AF-A0A4S3PTN1-F1
#
_cell.length_a   1.000
_cell.length_b   1.000
_cell.length_c   1.000
_cell.angle_alpha   90.00
_cell.angle_beta   90.00
_cell.angle_gamma   90.00
#
_symmetry.space_group_name_H-M   'P 1'
#
loop_
_entity.id
_entity.type
_entity.pdbx_description
1 polymer ?
#
loop_
_entity_poly.entity_id
_entity_poly.type
_entity_poly.pdbx_seq_one_letter_code
_entity_poly.pdbx_strand_id
1 'polypeptide(L)'
;MNNRNDEWLQPLKNRPNLEPNPVFAKKLKESLKENQTVKRRNFSGVKMWLSLTMAVMLFSILTVSYVKSNPDQGQKPVQIEEPSNVINPDFDMLLAENPAYQSFYNSVLKATGIEEASQLVIKFFEALKVEDKEFLKKHVFFVANPEKEVEALLDFYKGMDVSSLAVNSFKESQAEPSVEIVFSYKQNDEEKLHHILVNYWEEGKVEIYAPLDDYVPEIENDLELNEQERTAYEAFKVDHNPEALRNLGPISVAKIYIQANADGDQETSYALYTTREDRVMWSKEEDKKYWEQENRETRDPENYKKSYYGLGSGTFQQENEFEGYITYRNKNGDQFFSMVKDENGVWKVSFMPIQ
;
A
#
# COMPACT_ATOMS: atom_id res chain seq x y z
N MET A 1 70.67 9.13 10.78
CA MET A 1 69.78 7.99 10.49
C MET A 1 68.35 8.41 10.79
N ASN A 2 67.46 8.26 9.80
CA ASN A 2 65.98 8.36 9.81
C ASN A 2 65.41 9.37 8.80
N ASN A 3 65.48 9.02 7.50
CA ASN A 3 64.41 9.35 6.57
C ASN A 3 63.38 8.22 6.68
N ARG A 4 62.35 8.40 7.50
CA ARG A 4 61.16 7.53 7.45
C ARG A 4 60.19 8.21 6.48
N ASN A 5 59.94 7.55 5.35
CA ASN A 5 58.95 7.97 4.37
C ASN A 5 57.58 8.10 5.03
N ASP A 6 57.05 9.32 5.07
CA ASP A 6 55.67 9.65 5.44
C ASP A 6 54.64 9.20 4.38
N GLU A 7 55.05 8.37 3.43
CA GLU A 7 54.17 7.78 2.41
C GLU A 7 52.98 7.06 3.04
N TRP A 8 53.11 6.49 4.25
CA TRP A 8 52.02 5.75 4.89
C TRP A 8 50.84 6.64 5.33
N LEU A 9 51.03 7.95 5.50
CA LEU A 9 50.00 8.90 5.92
C LEU A 9 49.16 9.45 4.77
N GLN A 10 49.47 9.12 3.52
CA GLN A 10 48.66 9.61 2.39
C GLN A 10 47.30 8.88 2.30
N PRO A 11 46.20 9.60 2.01
CA PRO A 11 44.88 8.99 1.83
C PRO A 11 44.86 7.86 0.79
N LEU A 12 44.12 6.78 1.08
CA LEU A 12 44.01 5.59 0.22
C LEU A 12 43.59 5.90 -1.23
N LYS A 13 42.80 6.97 -1.43
CA LYS A 13 42.36 7.45 -2.75
C LYS A 13 43.51 7.78 -3.70
N ASN A 14 44.73 8.01 -3.17
CA ASN A 14 45.92 8.35 -3.94
C ASN A 14 46.91 7.17 -4.09
N ARG A 15 46.49 5.93 -3.79
CA ARG A 15 47.32 4.71 -3.95
C ARG A 15 46.58 3.59 -4.69
N PRO A 16 46.48 3.66 -6.03
CA PRO A 16 45.71 2.70 -6.82
C PRO A 16 46.28 1.26 -6.85
N ASN A 17 47.49 1.05 -6.31
CA ASN A 17 48.22 -0.23 -6.41
C ASN A 17 48.22 -1.05 -5.11
N LEU A 18 47.48 -0.63 -4.09
CA LEU A 18 47.44 -1.31 -2.79
C LEU A 18 46.01 -1.72 -2.46
N GLU A 19 45.72 -3.01 -2.59
CA GLU A 19 44.49 -3.57 -2.05
C GLU A 19 44.55 -3.53 -0.51
N PRO A 20 43.47 -3.12 0.17
CA PRO A 20 43.45 -3.08 1.62
C PRO A 20 43.65 -4.48 2.18
N ASN A 21 44.46 -4.59 3.24
CA ASN A 21 44.73 -5.86 3.88
C ASN A 21 43.40 -6.55 4.25
N PRO A 22 43.13 -7.78 3.76
CA PRO A 22 41.83 -8.43 3.89
C PRO A 22 41.47 -8.72 5.35
N VAL A 23 42.47 -8.94 6.21
CA VAL A 23 42.27 -9.15 7.65
C VAL A 23 41.84 -7.85 8.33
N PHE A 24 42.42 -6.72 7.93
CA PHE A 24 42.02 -5.41 8.45
C PHE A 24 40.61 -5.03 7.96
N ALA A 25 40.30 -5.23 6.68
CA ALA A 25 38.98 -4.98 6.13
C ALA A 25 37.90 -5.83 6.83
N LYS A 26 38.18 -7.11 7.08
CA LYS A 26 37.30 -8.00 7.84
C LYS A 26 37.10 -7.52 9.28
N LYS A 27 38.19 -7.21 10.01
CA LYS A 27 38.11 -6.66 11.37
C LYS A 27 37.38 -5.33 11.47
N LEU A 28 37.56 -4.44 10.48
CA LEU A 28 36.86 -3.16 10.43
C LEU A 28 35.37 -3.37 10.15
N LYS A 29 35.00 -4.30 9.27
CA LYS A 29 33.60 -4.65 9.00
C LYS A 29 32.93 -5.28 10.23
N GLU A 30 33.64 -6.14 10.95
CA GLU A 30 33.18 -6.71 12.22
C GLU A 30 33.03 -5.63 13.30
N SER A 31 33.99 -4.72 13.46
CA SER A 31 33.91 -3.66 14.48
C SER A 31 32.87 -2.58 14.16
N LEU A 32 32.59 -2.31 12.88
CA LEU A 32 31.51 -1.40 12.48
C LEU A 32 30.13 -2.02 12.75
N LYS A 33 29.96 -3.33 12.50
CA LYS A 33 28.75 -4.07 12.88
C LYS A 33 28.56 -4.08 14.40
N GLU A 34 29.63 -4.26 15.16
CA GLU A 34 29.58 -4.27 16.63
C GLU A 34 29.27 -2.86 17.18
N ASN A 35 29.83 -1.80 16.60
CA ASN A 35 29.61 -0.41 17.04
C ASN A 35 28.28 0.20 16.55
N GLN A 36 27.62 -0.36 15.53
CA GLN A 36 26.25 0.04 15.16
C GLN A 36 25.19 -0.33 16.20
N THR A 37 25.53 -1.18 17.18
CA THR A 37 24.61 -1.53 18.28
C THR A 37 24.44 -0.41 19.33
N VAL A 38 25.22 0.68 19.29
CA VAL A 38 25.08 1.80 20.24
C VAL A 38 25.16 3.16 19.56
N LYS A 39 24.03 3.59 18.97
CA LYS A 39 23.47 4.94 19.05
C LYS A 39 22.12 4.97 18.32
N ARG A 40 21.10 4.40 18.96
CA ARG A 40 19.71 4.76 18.67
C ARG A 40 19.56 6.26 18.94
N ARG A 41 19.59 7.07 17.88
CA ARG A 41 19.02 8.42 17.93
C ARG A 41 17.54 8.24 18.30
N ASN A 42 17.15 8.84 19.41
CA ASN A 42 15.76 8.93 19.84
C ASN A 42 14.96 9.64 18.73
N PHE A 43 14.24 8.86 17.92
CA PHE A 43 13.05 9.32 17.22
C PHE A 43 11.89 9.12 18.18
N SER A 44 11.38 10.21 18.77
CA SER A 44 10.32 10.19 19.79
C SER A 44 8.91 10.12 19.18
N GLY A 45 8.72 9.40 18.08
CA GLY A 45 7.44 9.36 17.35
C GLY A 45 6.65 8.05 17.44
N VAL A 46 7.26 6.91 17.78
CA VAL A 46 6.63 5.58 17.54
C VAL A 46 6.81 4.63 18.73
N LYS A 47 6.38 5.02 19.93
CA LYS A 47 6.49 4.19 21.15
C LYS A 47 5.18 3.95 21.89
N MET A 48 4.04 3.97 21.20
CA MET A 48 2.73 3.72 21.84
C MET A 48 1.97 2.49 21.31
N TRP A 49 2.64 1.51 20.68
CA TRP A 49 1.93 0.40 20.01
C TRP A 49 2.22 -1.00 20.55
N LEU A 50 3.00 -1.16 21.63
CA LEU A 50 3.38 -2.49 22.13
C LEU A 50 2.81 -2.88 23.51
N SER A 51 1.96 -2.07 24.14
CA SER A 51 1.38 -2.39 25.45
C SER A 51 -0.10 -2.82 25.45
N LEU A 52 -0.81 -2.79 24.33
CA LEU A 52 -2.27 -3.06 24.32
C LEU A 52 -2.66 -4.51 23.98
N THR A 53 -1.79 -5.30 23.33
CA THR A 53 -2.12 -6.66 22.90
C THR A 53 -2.19 -7.67 24.06
N MET A 54 -1.55 -7.41 25.20
CA MET A 54 -1.69 -8.28 26.39
C MET A 54 -3.00 -8.08 27.18
N ALA A 55 -3.71 -6.95 27.02
CA ALA A 55 -4.95 -6.70 27.75
C ALA A 55 -6.17 -7.43 27.13
N VAL A 56 -6.15 -7.68 25.82
CA VAL A 56 -7.27 -8.31 25.09
C VAL A 56 -7.31 -9.83 25.31
N MET A 57 -6.16 -10.49 25.55
CA MET A 57 -6.14 -11.94 25.87
C MET A 57 -6.65 -12.28 27.28
N LEU A 58 -6.72 -11.32 28.21
CA LEU A 58 -7.24 -11.58 29.56
C LEU A 58 -8.77 -11.47 29.66
N PHE A 59 -9.45 -10.89 28.67
CA PHE A 59 -10.91 -10.76 28.66
C PHE A 59 -11.65 -11.92 27.96
N SER A 60 -10.98 -12.68 27.10
CA SER A 60 -11.57 -13.81 26.37
C SER A 60 -11.67 -15.11 27.18
N ILE A 61 -11.08 -15.17 28.39
CA ILE A 61 -11.18 -16.35 29.27
C ILE A 61 -12.44 -16.32 30.15
N LEU A 62 -13.16 -15.19 30.27
CA LEU A 62 -14.31 -15.06 31.19
C LEU A 62 -15.69 -15.21 30.57
N THR A 63 -15.85 -15.36 29.25
CA THR A 63 -17.19 -15.41 28.61
C THR A 63 -17.66 -16.80 28.17
N VAL A 64 -16.85 -17.85 28.28
CA VAL A 64 -17.23 -19.20 27.80
C VAL A 64 -17.96 -20.07 28.85
N SER A 65 -18.23 -19.56 30.06
CA SER A 65 -18.88 -20.37 31.12
C SER A 65 -20.41 -20.24 31.23
N TYR A 66 -21.09 -19.55 30.33
CA TYR A 66 -22.55 -19.48 30.34
C TYR A 66 -23.11 -19.61 28.93
N VAL A 67 -23.37 -20.84 28.48
CA VAL A 67 -24.61 -21.29 27.81
C VAL A 67 -24.50 -22.81 27.66
N LYS A 68 -25.30 -23.54 28.42
CA LYS A 68 -25.54 -24.98 28.25
C LYS A 68 -27.07 -25.20 28.30
N SER A 69 -27.55 -26.06 27.40
CA SER A 69 -28.93 -26.56 27.14
C SER A 69 -29.67 -25.81 26.02
N ASN A 70 -30.16 -26.41 24.94
CA ASN A 70 -30.73 -27.75 24.74
C ASN A 70 -30.48 -28.29 23.30
N PRO A 71 -30.74 -29.60 23.05
CA PRO A 71 -30.38 -30.30 21.82
C PRO A 71 -31.53 -30.42 20.79
N ASP A 72 -31.14 -30.93 19.62
CA ASP A 72 -31.96 -31.49 18.52
C ASP A 72 -32.71 -30.51 17.61
N GLN A 73 -32.12 -30.28 16.43
CA GLN A 73 -32.79 -30.59 15.17
C GLN A 73 -31.77 -30.76 14.04
N GLY A 74 -31.79 -31.95 13.44
CA GLY A 74 -30.95 -32.30 12.30
C GLY A 74 -31.39 -31.57 11.04
N GLN A 75 -30.40 -31.03 10.32
CA GLN A 75 -30.50 -30.73 8.90
C GLN A 75 -29.28 -31.33 8.18
N LYS A 76 -29.58 -31.97 7.05
CA LYS A 76 -28.65 -32.66 6.16
C LYS A 76 -27.56 -31.70 5.66
N PRO A 77 -26.33 -32.17 5.44
CA PRO A 77 -25.28 -31.34 4.88
C PRO A 77 -25.63 -31.00 3.43
N VAL A 78 -25.72 -29.70 3.15
CA VAL A 78 -25.64 -29.15 1.80
C VAL A 78 -24.18 -29.35 1.36
N GLN A 79 -23.96 -30.13 0.31
CA GLN A 79 -22.70 -30.16 -0.40
C GLN A 79 -22.48 -28.79 -1.03
N ILE A 80 -21.54 -28.04 -0.47
CA ILE A 80 -20.94 -26.90 -1.14
C ILE A 80 -19.88 -27.50 -2.05
N GLU A 81 -20.14 -27.51 -3.36
CA GLU A 81 -19.10 -27.72 -4.35
C GLU A 81 -18.14 -26.52 -4.27
N GLU A 82 -17.00 -26.72 -3.63
CA GLU A 82 -15.83 -25.87 -3.82
C GLU A 82 -15.39 -26.00 -5.29
N PRO A 83 -15.16 -24.90 -6.03
CA PRO A 83 -14.38 -24.99 -7.25
C PRO A 83 -12.92 -25.28 -6.87
N SER A 84 -12.63 -26.58 -6.72
CA SER A 84 -11.28 -27.10 -6.69
C SER A 84 -10.66 -26.90 -8.07
N ASN A 85 -9.70 -25.99 -8.18
CA ASN A 85 -8.55 -26.16 -9.07
C ASN A 85 -7.45 -25.17 -8.69
N VAL A 86 -6.91 -25.33 -7.48
CA VAL A 86 -5.55 -24.86 -7.19
C VAL A 86 -4.63 -25.99 -7.62
N ILE A 87 -4.25 -26.00 -8.91
CA ILE A 87 -3.11 -26.79 -9.36
C ILE A 87 -1.90 -26.10 -8.72
N ASN A 88 -1.39 -26.65 -7.63
CA ASN A 88 -0.08 -26.27 -7.10
C ASN A 88 0.92 -27.19 -7.82
N PRO A 89 1.49 -26.79 -8.98
CA PRO A 89 2.44 -27.64 -9.67
C PRO A 89 3.61 -27.94 -8.73
N ASP A 90 4.14 -29.16 -8.84
CA ASP A 90 5.40 -29.51 -8.21
C ASP A 90 6.46 -28.47 -8.63
N PHE A 91 7.07 -27.82 -7.64
CA PHE A 91 7.97 -26.69 -7.87
C PHE A 91 9.18 -27.12 -8.72
N ASP A 92 9.69 -28.33 -8.48
CA ASP A 92 10.82 -28.88 -9.24
C ASP A 92 10.44 -29.10 -10.71
N MET A 93 9.20 -29.54 -10.96
CA MET A 93 8.66 -29.70 -12.31
C MET A 93 8.50 -28.34 -13.00
N LEU A 94 8.03 -27.33 -12.29
CA LEU A 94 7.86 -25.98 -12.79
C LEU A 94 9.20 -25.34 -13.22
N LEU A 95 10.28 -25.58 -12.45
CA LEU A 95 11.63 -25.16 -12.85
C LEU A 95 12.16 -25.95 -14.05
N ALA A 96 11.87 -27.25 -14.12
CA ALA A 96 12.31 -28.11 -15.22
C ALA A 96 11.62 -27.76 -16.56
N GLU A 97 10.35 -27.36 -16.52
CA GLU A 97 9.56 -27.02 -17.71
C GLU A 97 9.84 -25.60 -18.23
N ASN A 98 10.32 -24.68 -17.37
CA ASN A 98 10.60 -23.31 -17.75
C ASN A 98 12.05 -22.90 -17.42
N PRO A 99 12.97 -22.92 -18.40
CA PRO A 99 14.36 -22.49 -18.22
C PRO A 99 14.50 -21.04 -17.72
N ALA A 100 13.55 -20.16 -18.05
CA ALA A 100 13.56 -18.78 -17.56
C ALA A 100 13.32 -18.75 -16.05
N TYR A 101 12.37 -19.53 -15.53
CA TYR A 101 12.17 -19.69 -14.09
C TYR A 101 13.40 -20.26 -13.39
N GLN A 102 14.04 -21.29 -13.94
CA GLN A 102 15.27 -21.84 -13.36
C GLN A 102 16.40 -20.79 -13.29
N SER A 103 16.57 -20.00 -14.36
CA SER A 103 17.57 -18.92 -14.41
C SER A 103 17.26 -17.81 -13.39
N PHE A 104 15.99 -17.41 -13.32
CA PHE A 104 15.51 -16.38 -12.40
C PHE A 104 15.69 -16.84 -10.94
N TYR A 105 15.26 -18.06 -10.62
CA TYR A 105 15.41 -18.69 -9.31
C TYR A 105 16.87 -18.68 -8.86
N ASN A 106 17.78 -19.15 -9.71
CA ASN A 106 19.21 -19.19 -9.41
C ASN A 106 19.80 -17.79 -9.18
N SER A 107 19.31 -16.79 -9.93
CA SER A 107 19.75 -15.41 -9.79
C SER A 107 19.30 -14.81 -8.45
N VAL A 108 18.05 -15.02 -8.06
CA VAL A 108 17.50 -14.54 -6.78
C VAL A 108 18.17 -15.26 -5.61
N LEU A 109 18.38 -16.58 -5.71
CA LEU A 109 19.05 -17.37 -4.68
C LEU A 109 20.49 -16.92 -4.48
N LYS A 110 21.20 -16.61 -5.57
CA LYS A 110 22.56 -16.08 -5.52
C LYS A 110 22.63 -14.70 -4.88
N ALA A 111 21.64 -13.83 -5.15
CA ALA A 111 21.61 -12.47 -4.62
C ALA A 111 21.22 -12.43 -3.14
N THR A 112 20.20 -13.21 -2.74
CA THR A 112 19.62 -13.17 -1.39
C THR A 112 20.23 -14.20 -0.44
N GLY A 113 20.66 -15.35 -0.96
CA GLY A 113 21.02 -16.52 -0.15
C GLY A 113 19.82 -17.18 0.54
N ILE A 114 18.58 -16.82 0.18
CA ILE A 114 17.34 -17.28 0.82
C ILE A 114 16.53 -18.12 -0.17
N GLU A 115 16.33 -19.38 0.17
CA GLU A 115 15.58 -20.32 -0.68
C GLU A 115 14.10 -19.96 -0.75
N GLU A 116 13.47 -19.65 0.38
CA GLU A 116 12.06 -19.29 0.46
C GLU A 116 11.72 -18.07 -0.39
N ALA A 117 12.59 -17.05 -0.38
CA ALA A 117 12.44 -15.87 -1.23
C ALA A 117 12.53 -16.21 -2.71
N SER A 118 13.48 -17.07 -3.07
CA SER A 118 13.68 -17.50 -4.45
C SER A 118 12.48 -18.31 -4.95
N GLN A 119 11.94 -19.21 -4.14
CA GLN A 119 10.73 -19.95 -4.46
C GLN A 119 9.50 -19.04 -4.56
N LEU A 120 9.37 -18.06 -3.65
CA LEU A 120 8.23 -17.15 -3.62
C LEU A 120 8.14 -16.32 -4.90
N VAL A 121 9.27 -15.80 -5.39
CA VAL A 121 9.30 -15.01 -6.63
C VAL A 121 8.85 -15.82 -7.84
N ILE A 122 9.27 -17.08 -7.93
CA ILE A 122 8.83 -17.96 -9.02
C ILE A 122 7.33 -18.27 -8.91
N LYS A 123 6.84 -18.58 -7.71
CA LYS A 123 5.40 -18.81 -7.47
C LYS A 123 4.56 -17.57 -7.75
N PHE A 124 5.09 -16.37 -7.51
CA PHE A 124 4.43 -15.12 -7.89
C PHE A 124 4.23 -15.01 -9.39
N PHE A 125 5.26 -15.25 -10.21
CA PHE A 125 5.09 -15.21 -11.66
C PHE A 125 4.16 -16.31 -12.19
N GLU A 126 4.19 -17.51 -11.60
CA GLU A 126 3.22 -18.55 -11.97
C GLU A 126 1.80 -18.16 -11.55
N ALA A 127 1.60 -17.61 -10.36
CA ALA A 127 0.31 -17.12 -9.90
C ALA A 127 -0.25 -16.02 -10.82
N LEU A 128 0.60 -15.13 -11.35
CA LEU A 128 0.18 -14.16 -12.37
C LEU A 128 -0.27 -14.85 -13.66
N LYS A 129 0.47 -15.86 -14.12
CA LYS A 129 0.18 -16.59 -15.36
C LYS A 129 -1.10 -17.45 -15.28
N VAL A 130 -1.36 -18.07 -14.13
CA VAL A 130 -2.56 -18.91 -13.91
C VAL A 130 -3.70 -18.16 -13.22
N GLU A 131 -3.53 -16.86 -12.99
CA GLU A 131 -4.48 -15.96 -12.32
C GLU A 131 -4.91 -16.44 -10.91
N ASP A 132 -3.97 -16.98 -10.12
CA ASP A 132 -4.21 -17.43 -8.73
C ASP A 132 -4.35 -16.25 -7.76
N LYS A 133 -5.56 -15.73 -7.67
CA LYS A 133 -5.92 -14.59 -6.81
C LYS A 133 -5.66 -14.86 -5.33
N GLU A 134 -5.89 -16.07 -4.84
CA GLU A 134 -5.74 -16.40 -3.43
C GLU A 134 -4.27 -16.46 -3.01
N PHE A 135 -3.40 -16.98 -3.89
CA PHE A 135 -1.96 -16.87 -3.68
C PHE A 135 -1.52 -15.40 -3.64
N LEU A 136 -1.95 -14.59 -4.62
CA LEU A 136 -1.56 -13.19 -4.71
C LEU A 136 -2.00 -12.39 -3.46
N LYS A 137 -3.26 -12.50 -3.03
CA LYS A 137 -3.77 -11.85 -1.81
C LYS A 137 -2.96 -12.19 -0.56
N LYS A 138 -2.45 -13.42 -0.48
CA LYS A 138 -1.73 -13.92 0.70
C LYS A 138 -0.26 -13.52 0.73
N HIS A 139 0.37 -13.40 -0.42
CA HIS A 139 1.84 -13.31 -0.54
C HIS A 139 2.34 -11.99 -1.13
N VAL A 140 1.45 -11.21 -1.74
CA VAL A 140 1.75 -9.87 -2.23
C VAL A 140 1.23 -8.84 -1.22
N PHE A 141 2.09 -7.89 -0.86
CA PHE A 141 1.73 -6.77 -0.03
C PHE A 141 0.98 -5.73 -0.87
N PHE A 142 -0.24 -5.42 -0.45
CA PHE A 142 -1.13 -4.42 -1.04
C PHE A 142 -1.35 -3.31 -0.02
N VAL A 143 -1.33 -2.05 -0.46
CA VAL A 143 -1.42 -0.88 0.45
C VAL A 143 -2.87 -0.63 0.88
N ALA A 144 -3.82 -0.86 -0.03
CA ALA A 144 -5.25 -0.65 0.17
C ALA A 144 -6.03 -1.98 0.10
N ASN A 145 -7.03 -2.09 -0.78
CA ASN A 145 -7.92 -3.24 -0.87
C ASN A 145 -7.25 -4.39 -1.64
N PRO A 146 -6.91 -5.51 -0.98
CA PRO A 146 -6.25 -6.63 -1.65
C PRO A 146 -7.08 -7.20 -2.80
N GLU A 147 -8.41 -7.19 -2.72
CA GLU A 147 -9.24 -7.71 -3.82
C GLU A 147 -9.08 -6.90 -5.09
N LYS A 148 -9.13 -5.57 -4.99
CA LYS A 148 -9.04 -4.68 -6.16
C LYS A 148 -7.61 -4.58 -6.69
N GLU A 149 -6.63 -4.52 -5.79
CA GLU A 149 -5.23 -4.44 -6.19
C GLU A 149 -4.75 -5.73 -6.88
N VAL A 150 -5.31 -6.90 -6.51
CA VAL A 150 -5.05 -8.15 -7.23
C VAL A 150 -5.60 -8.11 -8.65
N GLU A 151 -6.81 -7.59 -8.87
CA GLU A 151 -7.34 -7.45 -10.24
C GLU A 151 -6.48 -6.50 -11.07
N ALA A 152 -6.08 -5.36 -10.51
CA ALA A 152 -5.19 -4.40 -11.17
C ALA A 152 -3.82 -5.02 -11.51
N LEU A 153 -3.26 -5.80 -10.59
CA LEU A 153 -1.99 -6.52 -10.79
C LEU A 153 -2.11 -7.57 -11.90
N LEU A 154 -3.19 -8.35 -11.92
CA LEU A 154 -3.45 -9.34 -12.96
C LEU A 154 -3.65 -8.68 -14.32
N ASP A 155 -4.41 -7.60 -14.39
CA ASP A 155 -4.60 -6.84 -15.62
C ASP A 155 -3.28 -6.24 -16.13
N PHE A 156 -2.45 -5.68 -15.23
CA PHE A 156 -1.13 -5.16 -15.57
C PHE A 156 -0.23 -6.21 -16.23
N TYR A 157 -0.19 -7.43 -15.68
CA TYR A 157 0.62 -8.54 -16.21
C TYR A 157 -0.10 -9.40 -17.26
N LYS A 158 -1.30 -9.01 -17.70
CA LYS A 158 -2.09 -9.79 -18.65
C LYS A 158 -1.35 -9.98 -19.97
N GLY A 159 -1.19 -11.22 -20.39
CA GLY A 159 -0.44 -11.56 -21.61
C GLY A 159 1.08 -11.53 -21.45
N MET A 160 1.60 -11.49 -20.21
CA MET A 160 3.01 -11.69 -19.92
C MET A 160 3.48 -13.08 -20.40
N ASP A 161 4.58 -13.11 -21.15
CA ASP A 161 5.29 -14.33 -21.50
C ASP A 161 6.33 -14.66 -20.43
N VAL A 162 5.97 -15.57 -19.51
CA VAL A 162 6.87 -16.02 -18.44
C VAL A 162 8.13 -16.74 -18.93
N SER A 163 8.16 -17.21 -20.18
CA SER A 163 9.36 -17.85 -20.76
C SER A 163 10.41 -16.83 -21.20
N SER A 164 10.04 -15.55 -21.25
CA SER A 164 10.93 -14.43 -21.59
C SER A 164 11.51 -13.70 -20.37
N LEU A 165 11.17 -14.14 -19.15
CA LEU A 165 11.62 -13.50 -17.92
C LEU A 165 13.15 -13.50 -17.80
N ALA A 166 13.72 -12.33 -17.53
CA ALA A 166 15.14 -12.15 -17.33
C ALA A 166 15.43 -11.16 -16.20
N VAL A 167 16.35 -11.52 -15.29
CA VAL A 167 16.81 -10.61 -14.25
C VAL A 167 17.85 -9.64 -14.83
N ASN A 168 17.65 -8.34 -14.62
CA ASN A 168 18.55 -7.28 -15.08
C ASN A 168 19.46 -6.78 -13.96
N SER A 169 18.92 -6.52 -12.76
CA SER A 169 19.73 -6.07 -11.63
C SER A 169 19.07 -6.31 -10.28
N PHE A 170 19.88 -6.23 -9.22
CA PHE A 170 19.43 -6.27 -7.83
C PHE A 170 19.87 -4.99 -7.12
N LYS A 171 19.00 -4.43 -6.28
CA LYS A 171 19.37 -3.35 -5.36
C LYS A 171 18.97 -3.72 -3.94
N GLU A 172 19.95 -3.99 -3.10
CA GLU A 172 19.72 -4.26 -1.67
C GLU A 172 19.38 -2.97 -0.93
N SER A 173 18.30 -3.01 -0.14
CA SER A 173 17.96 -1.92 0.76
C SER A 173 19.00 -1.83 1.89
N GLN A 174 19.40 -0.60 2.22
CA GLN A 174 20.29 -0.32 3.36
C GLN A 174 19.52 -0.07 4.66
N ALA A 175 18.20 0.12 4.56
CA ALA A 175 17.33 0.48 5.67
C ALA A 175 16.55 -0.73 6.20
N GLU A 176 16.18 -1.65 5.31
CA GLU A 176 15.31 -2.79 5.59
C GLU A 176 15.89 -4.06 4.95
N PRO A 177 15.59 -5.25 5.48
CA PRO A 177 16.03 -6.52 4.91
C PRO A 177 15.18 -6.84 3.67
N SER A 178 15.48 -6.15 2.57
CA SER A 178 14.78 -6.29 1.30
C SER A 178 15.71 -6.15 0.10
N VAL A 179 15.28 -6.74 -1.01
CA VAL A 179 15.95 -6.60 -2.31
C VAL A 179 14.96 -6.16 -3.36
N GLU A 180 15.29 -5.10 -4.09
CA GLU A 180 14.62 -4.73 -5.33
C GLU A 180 15.18 -5.59 -6.47
N ILE A 181 14.32 -6.31 -7.16
CA ILE A 181 14.65 -7.13 -8.32
C ILE A 181 14.11 -6.40 -9.54
N VAL A 182 15.02 -5.93 -10.40
CA VAL A 182 14.66 -5.35 -11.70
C VAL A 182 14.75 -6.44 -12.76
N PHE A 183 13.69 -6.65 -13.52
CA PHE A 183 13.57 -7.72 -14.51
C PHE A 183 12.88 -7.24 -15.79
N SER A 184 13.11 -7.95 -16.89
CA SER A 184 12.37 -7.76 -18.13
C SER A 184 11.57 -9.00 -18.51
N TYR A 185 10.54 -8.78 -19.32
CA TYR A 185 9.66 -9.79 -19.90
C TYR A 185 9.04 -9.26 -21.18
N LYS A 186 8.45 -10.13 -21.98
CA LYS A 186 7.64 -9.77 -23.14
C LYS A 186 6.17 -9.77 -22.77
N GLN A 187 5.46 -8.77 -23.27
CA GLN A 187 4.00 -8.66 -23.18
C GLN A 187 3.50 -8.12 -24.50
N ASN A 188 2.64 -8.87 -25.20
CA ASN A 188 2.17 -8.52 -26.54
C ASN A 188 3.32 -8.21 -27.52
N ASP A 189 4.36 -9.05 -27.51
CA ASP A 189 5.61 -8.92 -28.31
C ASP A 189 6.50 -7.70 -28.01
N GLU A 190 6.14 -6.86 -27.04
CA GLU A 190 6.96 -5.75 -26.57
C GLU A 190 7.76 -6.14 -25.32
N GLU A 191 9.03 -5.73 -25.27
CA GLU A 191 9.85 -5.87 -24.07
C GLU A 191 9.42 -4.83 -23.03
N LYS A 192 9.07 -5.30 -21.84
CA LYS A 192 8.75 -4.50 -20.67
C LYS A 192 9.86 -4.65 -19.64
N LEU A 193 10.15 -3.57 -18.95
CA LEU A 193 11.06 -3.53 -17.82
C LEU A 193 10.24 -3.19 -16.58
N HIS A 194 10.40 -3.97 -15.51
CA HIS A 194 9.67 -3.76 -14.28
C HIS A 194 10.53 -4.12 -13.07
N HIS A 195 10.05 -3.80 -11.87
CA HIS A 195 10.70 -4.22 -10.64
C HIS A 195 9.71 -4.73 -9.59
N ILE A 196 10.17 -5.60 -8.71
CA ILE A 196 9.46 -6.01 -7.49
C ILE A 196 10.40 -5.86 -6.31
N LEU A 197 9.86 -5.65 -5.11
CA LEU A 197 10.60 -5.68 -3.87
C LEU A 197 10.28 -6.98 -3.14
N VAL A 198 11.30 -7.68 -2.69
CA VAL A 198 11.16 -8.88 -1.86
C VAL A 198 11.64 -8.53 -0.46
N ASN A 199 10.71 -8.52 0.49
CA ASN A 199 10.97 -8.25 1.91
C ASN A 199 11.16 -9.57 2.64
N TYR A 200 12.25 -9.73 3.39
CA TYR A 200 12.54 -10.91 4.20
C TYR A 200 12.79 -10.50 5.65
N TRP A 201 11.75 -10.64 6.47
CA TRP A 201 11.77 -10.23 7.88
C TRP A 201 12.60 -11.18 8.75
N GLU A 202 13.12 -10.70 9.89
CA GLU A 202 13.91 -11.52 10.83
C GLU A 202 13.15 -12.75 11.37
N GLU A 203 11.82 -12.72 11.33
CA GLU A 203 10.94 -13.83 11.73
C GLU A 203 10.78 -14.91 10.64
N GLY A 204 11.51 -14.80 9.52
CA GLY A 204 11.46 -15.75 8.40
C GLY A 204 10.27 -15.56 7.46
N LYS A 205 9.49 -14.49 7.65
CA LYS A 205 8.39 -14.14 6.74
C LYS A 205 8.97 -13.49 5.48
N VAL A 206 8.58 -13.99 4.31
CA VAL A 206 8.92 -13.38 3.02
C VAL A 206 7.66 -12.91 2.31
N GLU A 207 7.69 -11.69 1.79
CA GLU A 207 6.57 -11.04 1.08
C GLU A 207 7.08 -10.33 -0.17
N ILE A 208 6.22 -10.23 -1.17
CA ILE A 208 6.51 -9.49 -2.40
C ILE A 208 5.71 -8.18 -2.37
N TYR A 209 6.37 -7.07 -2.65
CA TYR A 209 5.71 -5.85 -3.05
C TYR A 209 5.94 -5.63 -4.54
N ALA A 210 4.86 -5.66 -5.30
CA ALA A 210 4.87 -5.43 -6.74
C ALA A 210 4.27 -4.05 -7.01
N PRO A 211 5.09 -2.99 -7.05
CA PRO A 211 4.56 -1.65 -7.35
C PRO A 211 3.90 -1.68 -8.71
N LEU A 212 2.79 -0.96 -8.88
CA LEU A 212 2.18 -0.76 -10.20
C LEU A 212 2.57 0.62 -10.73
N ASP A 213 3.86 0.96 -10.57
CA ASP A 213 4.40 2.24 -11.02
C ASP A 213 4.12 2.37 -12.53
N ASP A 214 3.55 3.50 -12.93
CA ASP A 214 3.06 3.79 -14.30
C ASP A 214 1.81 3.02 -14.78
N TYR A 215 1.27 2.06 -14.01
CA TYR A 215 -0.06 1.52 -14.30
C TYR A 215 -1.13 2.51 -13.86
N VAL A 216 -1.70 3.18 -14.85
CA VAL A 216 -2.95 3.91 -14.69
C VAL A 216 -4.04 2.94 -15.13
N PRO A 217 -4.86 2.37 -14.21
CA PRO A 217 -6.04 1.67 -14.65
C PRO A 217 -6.86 2.65 -15.50
N GLU A 218 -7.58 2.16 -16.52
CA GLU A 218 -8.64 2.97 -17.12
C GLU A 218 -9.72 3.17 -16.05
N ILE A 219 -9.55 4.19 -15.21
CA ILE A 219 -10.46 4.45 -14.11
C ILE A 219 -11.65 5.20 -14.67
N GLU A 220 -12.75 4.47 -14.81
CA GLU A 220 -14.07 5.01 -15.10
C GLU A 220 -14.53 5.95 -13.97
N ASN A 221 -15.51 6.81 -14.27
CA ASN A 221 -16.09 7.68 -13.27
C ASN A 221 -16.81 6.87 -12.18
N ASP A 222 -16.15 6.67 -11.04
CA ASP A 222 -16.69 5.99 -9.85
C ASP A 222 -17.28 6.95 -8.81
N LEU A 223 -17.37 8.24 -9.17
CA LEU A 223 -17.82 9.31 -8.28
C LEU A 223 -19.30 9.65 -8.41
N GLU A 224 -20.01 9.02 -9.34
CA GLU A 224 -21.46 9.25 -9.48
C GLU A 224 -22.20 8.93 -8.19
N LEU A 225 -22.99 9.90 -7.71
CA LEU A 225 -23.81 9.71 -6.52
C LEU A 225 -24.94 8.73 -6.82
N ASN A 226 -25.01 7.66 -6.03
CA ASN A 226 -26.16 6.76 -6.01
C ASN A 226 -27.41 7.46 -5.42
N GLU A 227 -28.55 6.78 -5.40
CA GLU A 227 -29.81 7.38 -4.93
C GLU A 227 -29.73 7.88 -3.47
N GLN A 228 -29.18 7.07 -2.56
CA GLN A 228 -29.04 7.44 -1.15
C GLN A 228 -28.10 8.65 -0.96
N GLU A 229 -26.96 8.64 -1.65
CA GLU A 229 -25.99 9.73 -1.62
C GLU A 229 -26.56 11.02 -2.19
N ARG A 230 -27.33 10.93 -3.28
CA ARG A 230 -28.00 12.07 -3.90
C ARG A 230 -29.08 12.66 -3.01
N THR A 231 -29.92 11.82 -2.40
CA THR A 231 -30.92 12.29 -1.43
C THR A 231 -30.26 13.00 -0.24
N ALA A 232 -29.17 12.42 0.29
CA ALA A 232 -28.42 13.05 1.37
C ALA A 232 -27.78 14.38 0.95
N TYR A 233 -27.22 14.46 -0.26
CA TYR A 233 -26.64 15.70 -0.79
C TYR A 233 -27.69 16.81 -0.92
N GLU A 234 -28.83 16.52 -1.56
CA GLU A 234 -29.91 17.50 -1.73
C GLU A 234 -30.48 17.94 -0.38
N ALA A 235 -30.65 17.03 0.58
CA ALA A 235 -31.11 17.38 1.92
C ALA A 235 -30.08 18.24 2.67
N PHE A 236 -28.80 17.86 2.62
CA PHE A 236 -27.72 18.57 3.30
C PHE A 236 -27.50 19.97 2.71
N LYS A 237 -27.69 20.16 1.40
CA LYS A 237 -27.58 21.46 0.72
C LYS A 237 -28.61 22.50 1.18
N VAL A 238 -29.75 22.08 1.73
CA VAL A 238 -30.83 22.99 2.14
C VAL A 238 -30.49 23.73 3.44
N ASP A 239 -29.99 23.00 4.45
CA ASP A 239 -29.80 23.54 5.80
C ASP A 239 -28.47 23.16 6.46
N HIS A 240 -27.61 22.39 5.77
CA HIS A 240 -26.35 21.85 6.26
C HIS A 240 -26.49 21.00 7.54
N ASN A 241 -27.66 20.39 7.77
CA ASN A 241 -27.90 19.56 8.93
C ASN A 241 -27.12 18.23 8.84
N PRO A 242 -26.20 17.94 9.79
CA PRO A 242 -25.39 16.71 9.78
C PRO A 242 -26.21 15.42 9.78
N GLU A 243 -27.47 15.45 10.27
CA GLU A 243 -28.35 14.28 10.27
C GLU A 243 -28.61 13.73 8.85
N ALA A 244 -28.57 14.59 7.82
CA ALA A 244 -28.69 14.15 6.43
C ALA A 244 -27.58 13.18 5.99
N LEU A 245 -26.43 13.21 6.67
CA LEU A 245 -25.24 12.42 6.35
C LEU A 245 -25.03 11.23 7.30
N ARG A 246 -25.83 11.11 8.36
CA ARG A 246 -25.57 10.21 9.49
C ARG A 246 -25.50 8.72 9.12
N ASN A 247 -26.23 8.32 8.09
CA ASN A 247 -26.27 6.95 7.60
C ASN A 247 -25.26 6.68 6.47
N LEU A 248 -24.40 7.65 6.15
CA LEU A 248 -23.39 7.52 5.10
C LEU A 248 -22.03 7.13 5.68
N GLY A 249 -21.32 6.29 4.92
CA GLY A 249 -19.92 6.00 5.17
C GLY A 249 -19.01 7.15 4.72
N PRO A 250 -17.72 7.13 5.12
CA PRO A 250 -16.73 8.14 4.75
C PRO A 250 -16.61 8.37 3.24
N ILE A 251 -16.59 7.30 2.44
CA ILE A 251 -16.48 7.38 0.98
C ILE A 251 -17.67 8.14 0.38
N SER A 252 -18.89 7.85 0.83
CA SER A 252 -20.08 8.55 0.38
C SER A 252 -20.06 10.04 0.73
N VAL A 253 -19.60 10.41 1.94
CA VAL A 253 -19.45 11.83 2.31
C VAL A 253 -18.37 12.52 1.45
N ALA A 254 -17.25 11.85 1.19
CA ALA A 254 -16.21 12.38 0.30
C ALA A 254 -16.72 12.59 -1.13
N LYS A 255 -17.50 11.66 -1.68
CA LYS A 255 -18.16 11.83 -3.00
C LYS A 255 -19.09 13.04 -3.01
N ILE A 256 -19.89 13.24 -1.97
CA ILE A 256 -20.78 14.41 -1.84
C ILE A 256 -19.96 15.71 -1.79
N TYR A 257 -18.84 15.74 -1.06
CA TYR A 257 -17.94 16.89 -1.02
C TYR A 257 -17.34 17.21 -2.40
N ILE A 258 -16.90 16.19 -3.14
CA ILE A 258 -16.39 16.36 -4.50
C ILE A 258 -17.51 16.84 -5.45
N GLN A 259 -18.72 16.32 -5.30
CA GLN A 259 -19.88 16.76 -6.08
C GLN A 259 -20.25 18.23 -5.80
N ALA A 260 -20.32 18.65 -4.53
CA ALA A 260 -20.56 20.04 -4.15
C ALA A 260 -19.51 20.98 -4.76
N ASN A 261 -18.24 20.55 -4.76
CA ASN A 261 -17.16 21.28 -5.40
C ASN A 261 -17.31 21.38 -6.93
N ALA A 262 -17.72 20.29 -7.59
CA ALA A 262 -17.96 20.24 -9.03
C ALA A 262 -19.15 21.11 -9.45
N ASP A 263 -20.19 21.20 -8.61
CA ASP A 263 -21.36 22.06 -8.81
C ASP A 263 -21.07 23.55 -8.51
N GLY A 264 -19.89 23.86 -8.00
CA GLY A 264 -19.53 25.20 -7.54
C GLY A 264 -20.33 25.63 -6.30
N ASP A 265 -20.85 24.68 -5.53
CA ASP A 265 -21.57 24.91 -4.29
C ASP A 265 -20.60 25.00 -3.11
N GLN A 266 -20.00 26.19 -2.97
CA GLN A 266 -19.00 26.45 -1.94
C GLN A 266 -19.59 26.33 -0.52
N GLU A 267 -20.81 26.81 -0.34
CA GLU A 267 -21.48 26.80 0.95
C GLU A 267 -21.62 25.36 1.46
N THR A 268 -22.07 24.48 0.58
CA THR A 268 -22.22 23.05 0.89
C THR A 268 -20.86 22.37 1.05
N SER A 269 -19.88 22.66 0.19
CA SER A 269 -18.55 22.05 0.30
C SER A 269 -17.82 22.45 1.59
N TYR A 270 -17.92 23.71 2.01
CA TYR A 270 -17.34 24.17 3.27
C TYR A 270 -18.03 23.51 4.47
N ALA A 271 -19.35 23.36 4.46
CA ALA A 271 -20.11 22.70 5.51
C ALA A 271 -19.80 21.18 5.65
N LEU A 272 -19.14 20.59 4.66
CA LEU A 272 -18.67 19.20 4.68
C LEU A 272 -17.27 19.05 5.29
N TYR A 273 -16.56 20.15 5.57
CA TYR A 273 -15.40 20.10 6.45
C TYR A 273 -15.80 19.80 7.89
N THR A 274 -14.85 19.25 8.65
CA THR A 274 -15.04 18.99 10.08
C THR A 274 -15.29 20.27 10.88
N THR A 275 -16.19 20.21 11.84
CA THR A 275 -16.51 21.32 12.75
C THR A 275 -15.75 21.26 14.08
N ARG A 276 -14.89 20.25 14.26
CA ARG A 276 -14.07 20.10 15.47
C ARG A 276 -13.08 21.25 15.60
N GLU A 277 -13.18 22.03 16.66
CA GLU A 277 -12.37 23.24 16.86
C GLU A 277 -10.86 22.98 16.78
N ASP A 278 -10.38 21.82 17.24
CA ASP A 278 -8.97 21.45 17.21
C ASP A 278 -8.45 21.09 15.79
N ARG A 279 -9.34 20.98 14.80
CA ARG A 279 -9.05 20.54 13.43
C ARG A 279 -9.46 21.53 12.35
N VAL A 280 -10.20 22.58 12.70
CA VAL A 280 -10.52 23.68 11.77
C VAL A 280 -9.25 24.47 11.47
N MET A 281 -8.88 24.56 10.19
CA MET A 281 -7.68 25.30 9.76
C MET A 281 -7.98 26.71 9.25
N TRP A 282 -9.16 26.95 8.68
CA TRP A 282 -9.57 28.27 8.19
C TRP A 282 -11.08 28.49 8.31
N SER A 283 -11.45 29.77 8.41
CA SER A 283 -12.83 30.24 8.47
C SER A 283 -13.54 30.18 7.11
N LYS A 284 -14.86 30.27 7.13
CA LYS A 284 -15.69 30.32 5.92
C LYS A 284 -15.37 31.55 5.06
N GLU A 285 -15.07 32.68 5.69
CA GLU A 285 -14.69 33.90 5.00
C GLU A 285 -13.32 33.78 4.32
N GLU A 286 -12.39 33.03 4.92
CA GLU A 286 -11.10 32.70 4.30
C GLU A 286 -11.29 31.74 3.14
N ASP A 287 -12.10 30.69 3.30
CA ASP A 287 -12.49 29.78 2.22
C ASP A 287 -13.05 30.56 1.03
N LYS A 288 -13.98 31.49 1.28
CA LYS A 288 -14.55 32.38 0.25
C LYS A 288 -13.49 33.15 -0.53
N LYS A 289 -12.49 33.70 0.15
CA LYS A 289 -11.41 34.42 -0.54
C LYS A 289 -10.58 33.50 -1.43
N TYR A 290 -10.29 32.27 -1.00
CA TYR A 290 -9.59 31.30 -1.82
C TYR A 290 -10.39 30.93 -3.07
N TRP A 291 -11.68 30.64 -2.88
CA TRP A 291 -12.59 30.31 -3.96
C TRP A 291 -12.80 31.44 -4.97
N GLU A 292 -12.71 32.70 -4.56
CA GLU A 292 -12.78 33.87 -5.45
C GLU A 292 -11.46 34.14 -6.18
N GLN A 293 -10.31 33.74 -5.60
CA GLN A 293 -8.99 33.87 -6.21
C GLN A 293 -8.67 32.73 -7.18
N GLU A 294 -9.19 31.53 -6.93
CA GLU A 294 -9.14 30.41 -7.84
C GLU A 294 -10.04 30.72 -9.06
N ASN A 295 -9.47 30.88 -10.26
CA ASN A 295 -10.20 31.25 -11.48
C ASN A 295 -11.29 30.21 -11.86
N ARG A 296 -12.49 30.34 -11.28
CA ARG A 296 -13.65 29.47 -11.50
C ARG A 296 -14.10 29.36 -12.95
N GLU A 297 -13.94 30.41 -13.75
CA GLU A 297 -14.34 30.41 -15.17
C GLU A 297 -13.60 29.35 -16.01
N THR A 298 -12.53 28.76 -15.47
CA THR A 298 -11.76 27.68 -16.13
C THR A 298 -11.91 26.30 -15.50
N ARG A 299 -12.66 26.17 -14.40
CA ARG A 299 -12.80 24.90 -13.66
C ARG A 299 -13.93 24.07 -14.27
N ASP A 300 -13.60 23.32 -15.31
CA ASP A 300 -14.49 22.29 -15.86
C ASP A 300 -14.83 21.25 -14.77
N PRO A 301 -16.11 21.06 -14.40
CA PRO A 301 -16.54 20.13 -13.34
C PRO A 301 -16.01 18.71 -13.54
N GLU A 302 -15.98 18.24 -14.79
CA GLU A 302 -15.51 16.90 -15.12
C GLU A 302 -13.99 16.79 -14.95
N ASN A 303 -13.22 17.80 -15.37
CA ASN A 303 -11.78 17.83 -15.11
C ASN A 303 -11.43 17.91 -13.62
N TYR A 304 -12.25 18.60 -12.81
CA TYR A 304 -12.08 18.59 -11.35
C TYR A 304 -12.28 17.17 -10.78
N LYS A 305 -13.39 16.51 -11.15
CA LYS A 305 -13.71 15.15 -10.70
C LYS A 305 -12.67 14.11 -11.13
N LYS A 306 -12.12 14.22 -12.34
CA LYS A 306 -11.08 13.30 -12.86
C LYS A 306 -9.86 13.15 -11.95
N SER A 307 -9.51 14.19 -11.19
CA SER A 307 -8.40 14.11 -10.22
C SER A 307 -8.71 13.22 -9.02
N TYR A 308 -9.98 12.85 -8.81
CA TYR A 308 -10.45 12.01 -7.70
C TYR A 308 -11.00 10.66 -8.15
N TYR A 309 -10.95 10.34 -9.46
CA TYR A 309 -11.35 9.03 -9.96
C TYR A 309 -10.57 7.92 -9.25
N GLY A 310 -11.29 6.88 -8.85
CA GLY A 310 -10.78 5.77 -8.04
C GLY A 310 -11.19 5.88 -6.57
N LEU A 311 -11.57 7.07 -6.08
CA LEU A 311 -11.97 7.28 -4.69
C LEU A 311 -13.26 6.57 -4.32
N GLY A 312 -14.26 6.51 -5.21
CA GLY A 312 -15.51 5.80 -4.97
C GLY A 312 -15.29 4.29 -4.78
N SER A 313 -14.23 3.78 -5.38
CA SER A 313 -13.76 2.41 -5.27
C SER A 313 -12.67 2.22 -4.18
N GLY A 314 -12.27 3.28 -3.49
CA GLY A 314 -11.20 3.28 -2.50
C GLY A 314 -11.52 2.49 -1.22
N THR A 315 -10.58 2.51 -0.29
CA THR A 315 -10.70 1.83 1.02
C THR A 315 -10.59 2.83 2.14
N PHE A 316 -11.57 2.82 3.03
CA PHE A 316 -11.48 3.61 4.25
C PHE A 316 -10.71 2.86 5.33
N GLN A 317 -9.68 3.50 5.88
CA GLN A 317 -8.89 3.02 7.01
C GLN A 317 -9.07 3.98 8.18
N GLN A 318 -9.60 3.49 9.30
CA GLN A 318 -9.76 4.27 10.52
C GLN A 318 -8.49 4.18 11.36
N GLU A 319 -7.85 5.31 11.64
CA GLU A 319 -6.61 5.37 12.44
C GLU A 319 -6.89 5.41 13.94
N ASN A 320 -7.93 6.14 14.34
CA ASN A 320 -8.38 6.23 15.72
C ASN A 320 -9.89 6.52 15.79
N GLU A 321 -10.43 6.83 16.97
CA GLU A 321 -11.87 7.04 17.16
C GLU A 321 -12.47 8.11 16.22
N PHE A 322 -11.68 9.13 15.89
CA PHE A 322 -12.12 10.32 15.18
C PHE A 322 -11.41 10.57 13.85
N GLU A 323 -10.29 9.90 13.54
CA GLU A 323 -9.53 10.11 12.31
C GLU A 323 -9.48 8.86 11.46
N GLY A 324 -9.44 9.06 10.14
CA GLY A 324 -9.17 8.03 9.17
C GLY A 324 -8.92 8.64 7.80
N TYR A 325 -8.59 7.81 6.84
CA TYR A 325 -8.34 8.24 5.47
C TYR A 325 -8.88 7.23 4.47
N ILE A 326 -9.20 7.71 3.29
CA ILE A 326 -9.53 6.87 2.14
C ILE A 326 -8.28 6.72 1.30
N THR A 327 -7.83 5.49 1.07
CA THR A 327 -6.78 5.18 0.09
C THR A 327 -7.41 4.81 -1.24
N TYR A 328 -6.88 5.37 -2.32
CA TYR A 328 -7.28 5.05 -3.67
C TYR A 328 -6.14 5.33 -4.64
N ARG A 329 -6.18 4.72 -5.82
CA ARG A 329 -5.19 4.94 -6.88
C ARG A 329 -5.86 5.67 -8.04
N ASN A 330 -5.19 6.68 -8.59
CA ASN A 330 -5.62 7.40 -9.79
C ASN A 330 -4.48 7.50 -10.81
N LYS A 331 -4.68 8.27 -11.89
CA LYS A 331 -3.63 8.52 -12.91
C LYS A 331 -2.34 9.18 -12.39
N ASN A 332 -2.38 9.75 -11.19
CA ASN A 332 -1.24 10.37 -10.52
C ASN A 332 -0.61 9.44 -9.45
N GLY A 333 -1.00 8.15 -9.43
CA GLY A 333 -0.52 7.17 -8.46
C GLY A 333 -1.41 7.06 -7.21
N ASP A 334 -0.82 6.62 -6.10
CA ASP A 334 -1.53 6.44 -4.83
C ASP A 334 -1.91 7.77 -4.20
N GLN A 335 -3.18 7.87 -3.79
CA GLN A 335 -3.80 9.05 -3.22
C GLN A 335 -4.40 8.73 -1.85
N PHE A 336 -4.50 9.77 -1.04
CA PHE A 336 -5.10 9.73 0.29
C PHE A 336 -6.13 10.86 0.41
N PHE A 337 -7.28 10.55 1.01
CA PHE A 337 -8.32 11.53 1.30
C PHE A 337 -8.66 11.49 2.79
N SER A 338 -8.22 12.50 3.54
CA SER A 338 -8.33 12.52 5.00
C SER A 338 -9.73 12.88 5.47
N MET A 339 -10.21 12.13 6.46
CA MET A 339 -11.55 12.25 7.04
C MET A 339 -11.46 12.38 8.56
N VAL A 340 -12.32 13.21 9.14
CA VAL A 340 -12.45 13.41 10.58
C VAL A 340 -13.90 13.23 10.98
N LYS A 341 -14.18 12.37 11.96
CA LYS A 341 -15.50 12.21 12.56
C LYS A 341 -15.77 13.37 13.51
N ASP A 342 -16.81 14.13 13.23
CA ASP A 342 -17.23 15.26 14.04
C ASP A 342 -17.86 14.81 15.39
N GLU A 343 -18.24 15.78 16.21
CA GLU A 343 -18.87 15.53 17.51
C GLU A 343 -20.26 14.86 17.40
N ASN A 344 -20.90 14.95 16.23
CA ASN A 344 -22.18 14.30 15.94
C ASN A 344 -22.01 12.85 15.48
N GLY A 345 -20.77 12.36 15.39
CA GLY A 345 -20.45 11.02 14.91
C GLY A 345 -20.46 10.88 13.39
N VAL A 346 -20.52 11.98 12.65
CA VAL A 346 -20.56 12.02 11.19
C VAL A 346 -19.14 12.21 10.66
N TRP A 347 -18.74 11.37 9.71
CA TRP A 347 -17.47 11.57 9.01
C TRP A 347 -17.55 12.82 8.14
N LYS A 348 -16.57 13.72 8.27
CA LYS A 348 -16.43 14.97 7.54
C LYS A 348 -15.04 15.03 6.91
N VAL A 349 -14.86 15.91 5.93
CA VAL A 349 -13.58 16.08 5.26
C VAL A 349 -12.60 16.80 6.19
N SER A 350 -11.36 16.32 6.27
CA SER A 350 -10.30 17.05 6.96
C SER A 350 -9.89 18.27 6.15
N PHE A 351 -9.58 19.38 6.83
CA PHE A 351 -8.90 20.50 6.18
C PHE A 351 -7.55 20.02 5.62
N MET A 352 -7.30 20.28 4.34
CA MET A 352 -6.00 20.05 3.70
C MET A 352 -5.22 21.36 3.67
N PRO A 353 -3.90 21.39 3.95
CA PRO A 353 -3.13 22.62 3.82
C PRO A 353 -3.33 23.23 2.43
N ILE A 354 -3.71 24.51 2.40
CA ILE A 354 -3.81 25.28 1.16
C ILE A 354 -2.40 25.35 0.56
N GLN A 355 -2.23 24.86 -0.67
CA GLN A 355 -0.94 24.78 -1.37
C GLN A 355 -0.64 26.03 -2.18
#